data_AF-A0A6N7KZG4-F1
#
_entry.id   AF-A0A6N7KZG4-F1
#
_cell.length_a   1.000
_cell.length_b   1.000
_cell.length_c   1.000
_cell.angle_alpha   90.00
_cell.angle_beta   90.00
_cell.angle_gamma   90.00
#
_symmetry.space_group_name_H-M   'P 1'
#
loop_
_entity.id
_entity.type
_entity.pdbx_description
1 polymer ?
#
loop_
_entity_poly.entity_id
_entity_poly.type
_entity_poly.pdbx_seq_one_letter_code
_entity_poly.pdbx_strand_id
1 'polypeptide(L)'
;MITRLAKAGLAAALSVTTLATGAAAPADTPAVQGPHVTVSLNGILPSTTPPGPGQFSVGWTSAGTQDLTGPTHITVDLPPGLTTDGAMFYSTPYDYTFTESVSPDGRHLEAVLVGTRQPGHYEFMKMHVYAAATWQRTGKIVATVANPNDADPTGHVAVVSADGSTPTPAVPAPPTVTGLDATSGPGAGGTQLTVSGSNLTNGMVLIGGVPAAGTCTDTSCAVTTPGGSGSAPVSVVTPGGTVTADDTFDYTGDPPPAPPAPVVSKALTASGPVAGGTRTYITGENLAYGTITFGGVPGLHTSCGPKFCSATTPPAAEPGPVDVTVTTAGGTSAPVTFMYTA
;
A
#
# COMPACT_ATOMS: atom_id res chain seq x y z
N MET A 1 19.59 -82.57 28.13
CA MET A 1 20.42 -81.42 27.74
C MET A 1 19.49 -80.22 27.57
N ILE A 2 19.85 -79.09 28.15
CA ILE A 2 19.00 -77.94 28.52
C ILE A 2 18.89 -76.92 27.36
N THR A 3 17.72 -76.24 27.23
CA THR A 3 17.48 -74.85 26.67
C THR A 3 17.75 -74.56 25.17
N ARG A 4 17.18 -73.57 24.46
CA ARG A 4 16.01 -72.64 24.51
C ARG A 4 16.04 -71.81 23.19
N LEU A 5 14.86 -71.36 22.72
CA LEU A 5 14.47 -70.10 22.03
C LEU A 5 15.40 -69.36 21.03
N ALA A 6 14.82 -68.92 19.89
CA ALA A 6 14.69 -67.49 19.54
C ALA A 6 13.58 -67.23 18.48
N LYS A 7 12.91 -66.08 18.65
CA LYS A 7 11.70 -65.55 17.99
C LYS A 7 12.06 -64.70 16.76
N ALA A 8 11.20 -64.65 15.75
CA ALA A 8 10.99 -63.45 14.93
C ALA A 8 9.54 -63.42 14.41
N GLY A 9 8.82 -62.33 14.73
CA GLY A 9 7.39 -62.14 14.45
C GLY A 9 7.13 -61.43 13.13
N LEU A 10 6.00 -61.78 12.53
CA LEU A 10 5.44 -61.24 11.29
C LEU A 10 4.44 -60.12 11.65
N ALA A 11 4.54 -58.95 11.03
CA ALA A 11 3.50 -57.91 11.09
C ALA A 11 3.16 -57.45 9.66
N ALA A 12 1.91 -57.69 9.25
CA ALA A 12 1.36 -57.31 7.96
C ALA A 12 0.82 -55.87 8.02
N ALA A 13 1.20 -55.02 7.05
CA ALA A 13 0.67 -53.68 6.88
C ALA A 13 -0.53 -53.69 5.93
N LEU A 14 -1.67 -53.20 6.41
CA LEU A 14 -2.93 -53.03 5.68
C LEU A 14 -2.89 -51.69 4.92
N SER A 15 -3.00 -51.71 3.59
CA SER A 15 -3.05 -50.51 2.75
C SER A 15 -4.48 -49.98 2.66
N VAL A 16 -4.74 -48.77 3.16
CA VAL A 16 -6.02 -48.07 2.97
C VAL A 16 -5.86 -47.12 1.79
N THR A 17 -6.59 -47.38 0.71
CA THR A 17 -6.68 -46.50 -0.46
C THR A 17 -7.76 -45.45 -0.19
N THR A 18 -7.37 -44.22 0.14
CA THR A 18 -8.28 -43.07 0.17
C THR A 18 -8.29 -42.39 -1.21
N LEU A 19 -9.44 -42.43 -1.90
CA LEU A 19 -9.70 -41.55 -3.04
C LEU A 19 -9.87 -40.12 -2.52
N ALA A 20 -8.83 -39.29 -2.68
CA ALA A 20 -8.98 -37.85 -2.58
C ALA A 20 -9.57 -37.34 -3.90
N THR A 21 -10.84 -36.91 -3.88
CA THR A 21 -11.38 -36.05 -4.93
C THR A 21 -10.62 -34.74 -4.88
N GLY A 22 -9.64 -34.57 -5.77
CA GLY A 22 -8.95 -33.30 -5.95
C GLY A 22 -9.99 -32.23 -6.30
N ALA A 23 -10.16 -31.25 -5.42
CA ALA A 23 -10.76 -29.99 -5.81
C ALA A 23 -9.91 -29.47 -6.98
N ALA A 24 -10.54 -29.25 -8.14
CA ALA A 24 -9.87 -28.59 -9.25
C ALA A 24 -9.29 -27.28 -8.71
N ALA A 25 -8.02 -27.02 -9.01
CA ALA A 25 -7.43 -25.70 -8.80
C ALA A 25 -8.38 -24.67 -9.44
N PRO A 26 -8.66 -23.52 -8.79
CA PRO A 26 -9.44 -22.48 -9.42
C PRO A 26 -8.77 -22.16 -10.77
N ALA A 27 -9.55 -22.16 -11.85
CA ALA A 27 -9.05 -21.76 -13.15
C ALA A 27 -8.41 -20.37 -13.00
N ASP A 28 -7.17 -20.21 -13.44
CA ASP A 28 -6.48 -18.92 -13.45
C ASP A 28 -7.36 -17.93 -14.22
N THR A 29 -8.05 -17.05 -13.49
CA THR A 29 -8.70 -15.90 -14.07
C THR A 29 -7.61 -15.10 -14.78
N PRO A 30 -7.72 -14.80 -16.08
CA PRO A 30 -6.68 -14.07 -16.79
C PRO A 30 -6.35 -12.76 -16.06
N ALA A 31 -5.07 -12.47 -15.86
CA ALA A 31 -4.64 -11.23 -15.21
C ALA A 31 -5.17 -10.00 -15.99
N VAL A 32 -5.68 -9.02 -15.24
CA VAL A 32 -6.13 -7.74 -15.79
C VAL A 32 -4.96 -7.05 -16.49
N GLN A 33 -5.18 -6.56 -17.71
CA GLN A 33 -4.14 -5.87 -18.47
C GLN A 33 -3.91 -4.46 -17.91
N GLY A 34 -2.64 -4.06 -17.76
CA GLY A 34 -2.27 -2.78 -17.14
C GLY A 34 -2.07 -2.86 -15.62
N PRO A 35 -1.95 -1.71 -14.94
CA PRO A 35 -1.92 -1.64 -13.48
C PRO A 35 -3.29 -2.05 -12.93
N HIS A 36 -3.31 -2.87 -11.90
CA HIS A 36 -4.54 -3.25 -11.23
C HIS A 36 -4.32 -3.59 -9.76
N VAL A 37 -5.20 -3.15 -8.87
CA VAL A 37 -5.14 -3.38 -7.43
C VAL A 37 -6.41 -4.04 -6.93
N THR A 38 -6.27 -5.03 -6.06
CA THR A 38 -7.42 -5.69 -5.42
C THR A 38 -7.28 -5.62 -3.91
N VAL A 39 -8.40 -5.62 -3.18
CA VAL A 39 -8.43 -5.65 -1.72
C VAL A 39 -9.10 -6.91 -1.19
N SER A 40 -8.66 -7.34 -0.02
CA SER A 40 -9.16 -8.51 0.69
C SER A 40 -9.22 -8.24 2.19
N LEU A 41 -10.14 -8.93 2.86
CA LEU A 41 -10.29 -8.92 4.31
C LEU A 41 -10.06 -10.34 4.83
N ASN A 42 -9.09 -10.49 5.73
CA ASN A 42 -8.70 -11.79 6.29
C ASN A 42 -8.53 -11.70 7.80
N GLY A 43 -9.17 -12.55 8.59
CA GLY A 43 -8.92 -12.61 10.03
C GLY A 43 -10.14 -12.97 10.87
N ILE A 44 -10.06 -12.72 12.18
CA ILE A 44 -11.08 -13.09 13.15
C ILE A 44 -11.72 -11.81 13.70
N LEU A 45 -13.04 -11.69 13.54
CA LEU A 45 -13.81 -10.59 14.12
C LEU A 45 -13.80 -10.63 15.65
N PRO A 46 -14.00 -9.49 16.35
CA PRO A 46 -14.07 -9.46 17.80
C PRO A 46 -15.04 -10.48 18.38
N SER A 47 -14.65 -11.19 19.45
CA SER A 47 -15.53 -12.12 20.14
C SER A 47 -16.46 -11.38 21.09
N THR A 48 -17.74 -11.79 21.13
CA THR A 48 -18.69 -11.28 22.13
C THR A 48 -18.61 -12.04 23.45
N THR A 49 -17.94 -13.19 23.49
CA THR A 49 -17.87 -14.10 24.66
C THR A 49 -16.61 -14.99 24.63
N PRO A 50 -15.61 -14.80 25.52
CA PRO A 50 -15.43 -13.60 26.34
C PRO A 50 -15.20 -12.37 25.46
N PRO A 51 -15.56 -11.14 25.90
CA PRO A 51 -15.25 -9.93 25.16
C PRO A 51 -13.74 -9.79 25.00
N GLY A 52 -13.26 -9.68 23.77
CA GLY A 52 -11.84 -9.51 23.46
C GLY A 52 -11.64 -8.72 22.18
N PRO A 53 -10.49 -8.03 22.01
CA PRO A 53 -10.19 -7.31 20.78
C PRO A 53 -10.17 -8.28 19.59
N GLY A 54 -10.72 -7.85 18.47
CA GLY A 54 -10.59 -8.55 17.20
C GLY A 54 -9.34 -8.10 16.46
N GLN A 55 -8.81 -8.98 15.62
CA GLN A 55 -7.74 -8.63 14.69
C GLN A 55 -8.10 -9.18 13.32
N PHE A 56 -8.28 -8.28 12.36
CA PHE A 56 -8.34 -8.64 10.95
C PHE A 56 -7.27 -7.88 10.17
N SER A 57 -6.89 -8.44 9.04
CA SER A 57 -5.95 -7.86 8.10
C SER A 57 -6.73 -7.33 6.91
N VAL A 58 -6.39 -6.12 6.50
CA VAL A 58 -6.77 -5.60 5.18
C VAL A 58 -5.56 -5.82 4.30
N GLY A 59 -5.70 -6.69 3.31
CA GLY A 59 -4.64 -7.01 2.37
C GLY A 59 -4.96 -6.46 0.99
N TRP A 60 -3.97 -5.94 0.29
CA TRP A 60 -4.11 -5.51 -1.10
C TRP A 60 -3.02 -6.11 -1.98
N THR A 61 -3.35 -6.37 -3.24
CA THR A 61 -2.46 -7.02 -4.20
C THR A 61 -2.38 -6.18 -5.46
N SER A 62 -1.17 -5.95 -5.98
CA SER A 62 -0.97 -5.49 -7.36
C SER A 62 -1.27 -6.65 -8.31
N ALA A 63 -2.53 -6.82 -8.71
CA ALA A 63 -3.03 -7.99 -9.45
C ALA A 63 -2.94 -7.83 -10.98
N GLY A 64 -2.48 -6.68 -11.45
CA GLY A 64 -2.34 -6.38 -12.88
C GLY A 64 -1.11 -7.00 -13.52
N THR A 65 -0.87 -6.61 -14.76
CA THR A 65 0.30 -7.02 -15.56
C THR A 65 1.40 -5.95 -15.64
N GLN A 66 1.12 -4.74 -15.12
CA GLN A 66 2.07 -3.63 -15.06
C GLN A 66 2.25 -3.13 -13.63
N ASP A 67 3.34 -2.40 -13.42
CA ASP A 67 3.64 -1.74 -12.15
C ASP A 67 2.52 -0.78 -11.74
N LEU A 68 2.12 -0.87 -10.47
CA LEU A 68 1.16 0.03 -9.85
C LEU A 68 1.92 1.16 -9.13
N THR A 69 1.95 2.34 -9.74
CA THR A 69 2.70 3.50 -9.24
C THR A 69 1.77 4.57 -8.64
N GLY A 70 2.31 5.40 -7.76
CA GLY A 70 1.63 6.57 -7.20
C GLY A 70 0.86 6.28 -5.91
N PRO A 71 -0.05 7.18 -5.52
CA PRO A 71 -0.84 7.02 -4.30
C PRO A 71 -1.89 5.93 -4.47
N THR A 72 -1.83 4.90 -3.63
CA THR A 72 -2.92 3.93 -3.46
C THR A 72 -3.67 4.30 -2.21
N HIS A 73 -4.96 4.57 -2.37
CA HIS A 73 -5.91 4.89 -1.31
C HIS A 73 -6.52 3.61 -0.77
N ILE A 74 -6.53 3.43 0.56
CA ILE A 74 -7.20 2.33 1.23
C ILE A 74 -8.15 2.92 2.27
N THR A 75 -9.41 2.50 2.26
CA THR A 75 -10.36 2.86 3.33
C THR A 75 -10.91 1.63 4.02
N VAL A 76 -11.32 1.78 5.28
CA VAL A 76 -12.02 0.77 6.05
C VAL A 76 -13.18 1.40 6.81
N ASP A 77 -14.40 0.98 6.49
CA ASP A 77 -15.62 1.36 7.18
C ASP A 77 -16.07 0.25 8.13
N LEU A 78 -16.25 0.62 9.40
CA LEU A 78 -16.71 -0.26 10.46
C LEU A 78 -18.20 -0.02 10.77
N PRO A 79 -18.99 -1.09 11.01
CA PRO A 79 -20.39 -0.97 11.38
C PRO A 79 -20.55 -0.36 12.78
N PRO A 80 -21.76 0.14 13.13
CA PRO A 80 -22.02 0.65 14.46
C PRO A 80 -21.67 -0.38 15.54
N GLY A 81 -20.94 0.06 16.58
CA GLY A 81 -20.50 -0.80 17.68
C GLY A 81 -19.12 -1.42 17.48
N LEU A 82 -18.47 -1.25 16.32
CA LEU A 82 -17.05 -1.52 16.13
C LEU A 82 -16.28 -0.20 15.98
N THR A 83 -15.10 -0.13 16.58
CA THR A 83 -14.16 0.99 16.41
C THR A 83 -12.73 0.49 16.24
N THR A 84 -11.86 1.36 15.75
CA THR A 84 -10.41 1.16 15.64
C THR A 84 -9.66 2.37 16.16
N ASP A 85 -8.41 2.17 16.58
CA ASP A 85 -7.43 3.21 16.89
C ASP A 85 -6.35 3.36 15.81
N GLY A 86 -6.40 2.55 14.75
CA GLY A 86 -5.43 2.57 13.64
C GLY A 86 -5.08 1.18 13.15
N ALA A 87 -4.13 1.12 12.22
CA ALA A 87 -3.60 -0.12 11.69
C ALA A 87 -2.08 -0.19 11.79
N MET A 88 -1.56 -1.39 12.03
CA MET A 88 -0.15 -1.67 11.92
C MET A 88 0.16 -2.18 10.52
N PHE A 89 0.84 -1.37 9.71
CA PHE A 89 1.31 -1.77 8.40
C PHE A 89 2.64 -2.53 8.50
N TYR A 90 2.71 -3.71 7.88
CA TYR A 90 3.92 -4.53 7.81
C TYR A 90 4.38 -4.63 6.37
N SER A 91 5.53 -4.04 6.08
CA SER A 91 6.15 -4.12 4.76
C SER A 91 7.60 -4.53 4.81
N THR A 92 8.00 -5.27 3.77
CA THR A 92 9.40 -5.46 3.41
C THR A 92 9.52 -5.30 1.89
N PRO A 93 10.40 -4.43 1.34
CA PRO A 93 11.03 -3.25 1.95
C PRO A 93 10.63 -1.92 1.26
N TYR A 94 11.05 -0.84 1.91
CA TYR A 94 10.41 0.45 2.05
C TYR A 94 10.76 1.49 0.97
N ASP A 95 10.28 1.29 -0.26
CA ASP A 95 10.24 2.35 -1.28
C ASP A 95 8.88 3.07 -1.33
N TYR A 96 8.21 3.19 -0.18
CA TYR A 96 6.89 3.82 -0.08
C TYR A 96 6.63 4.56 1.23
N THR A 97 5.81 5.60 1.14
CA THR A 97 5.28 6.32 2.30
C THR A 97 3.91 5.75 2.66
N PHE A 98 3.69 5.45 3.93
CA PHE A 98 2.37 5.08 4.46
C PHE A 98 1.92 6.14 5.46
N THR A 99 0.73 6.69 5.25
CA THR A 99 0.04 7.55 6.21
C THR A 99 -1.33 7.00 6.48
N GLU A 100 -1.80 7.10 7.72
CA GLU A 100 -3.17 6.75 8.08
C GLU A 100 -3.81 7.80 8.97
N SER A 101 -5.14 7.85 8.94
CA SER A 101 -5.97 8.61 9.86
C SER A 101 -7.21 7.81 10.22
N VAL A 102 -7.78 8.09 11.39
CA VAL A 102 -9.00 7.46 11.87
C VAL A 102 -10.00 8.56 12.21
N SER A 103 -11.25 8.40 11.80
CA SER A 103 -12.33 9.32 12.10
C SER A 103 -12.53 9.49 13.61
N PRO A 104 -13.05 10.63 14.09
CA PRO A 104 -13.26 10.85 15.52
C PRO A 104 -14.16 9.82 16.22
N ASP A 105 -15.08 9.18 15.48
CA ASP A 105 -15.93 8.11 16.00
C ASP A 105 -15.26 6.72 15.97
N GLY A 106 -14.04 6.62 15.43
CA GLY A 106 -13.26 5.40 15.33
C GLY A 106 -13.76 4.43 14.27
N ARG A 107 -14.66 4.84 13.36
CA ARG A 107 -15.38 3.93 12.46
C ARG A 107 -14.92 3.97 11.02
N HIS A 108 -14.13 4.96 10.64
CA HIS A 108 -13.56 5.09 9.32
C HIS A 108 -12.05 5.23 9.46
N LEU A 109 -11.31 4.34 8.82
CA LEU A 109 -9.87 4.47 8.65
C LEU A 109 -9.58 4.83 7.20
N GLU A 110 -8.71 5.80 7.00
CA GLU A 110 -8.20 6.22 5.70
C GLU A 110 -6.68 6.05 5.70
N ALA A 111 -6.14 5.38 4.69
CA ALA A 111 -4.71 5.18 4.52
C ALA A 111 -4.25 5.46 3.09
N VAL A 112 -3.06 6.02 2.97
CA VAL A 112 -2.43 6.35 1.69
C VAL A 112 -1.06 5.73 1.64
N LEU A 113 -0.85 4.86 0.66
CA LEU A 113 0.44 4.26 0.39
C LEU A 113 0.96 4.78 -0.95
N VAL A 114 2.05 5.54 -0.96
CA VAL A 114 2.65 6.13 -2.17
C VAL A 114 3.92 5.39 -2.54
N GLY A 115 3.98 4.82 -3.73
CA GLY A 115 5.17 4.13 -4.25
C GLY A 115 4.86 3.29 -5.49
N THR A 116 5.81 2.48 -5.92
CA THR A 116 5.66 1.56 -7.06
C THR A 116 5.61 0.11 -6.58
N ARG A 117 4.60 -0.65 -7.01
CA ARG A 117 4.43 -2.07 -6.67
C ARG A 117 4.42 -2.90 -7.94
N GLN A 118 5.29 -3.90 -7.98
CA GLN A 118 5.35 -4.85 -9.08
C GLN A 118 4.12 -5.75 -9.10
N PRO A 119 3.72 -6.26 -10.28
CA PRO A 119 2.72 -7.31 -10.41
C PRO A 119 2.96 -8.48 -9.43
N GLY A 120 1.88 -8.94 -8.81
CA GLY A 120 1.85 -10.03 -7.83
C GLY A 120 2.25 -9.63 -6.40
N HIS A 121 2.69 -8.39 -6.16
CA HIS A 121 3.08 -7.96 -4.81
C HIS A 121 1.86 -7.84 -3.88
N TYR A 122 1.93 -8.51 -2.72
CA TYR A 122 0.90 -8.50 -1.68
C TYR A 122 1.37 -7.73 -0.45
N GLU A 123 0.51 -6.87 0.06
CA GLU A 123 0.75 -6.05 1.24
C GLU A 123 -0.46 -6.15 2.16
N PHE A 124 -0.25 -5.88 3.44
CA PHE A 124 -1.36 -5.86 4.39
C PHE A 124 -1.08 -4.96 5.58
N MET A 125 -2.16 -4.42 6.12
CA MET A 125 -2.18 -3.79 7.44
C MET A 125 -3.02 -4.63 8.39
N LYS A 126 -2.58 -4.72 9.64
CA LYS A 126 -3.35 -5.34 10.73
C LYS A 126 -4.16 -4.29 11.45
N MET A 127 -5.46 -4.49 11.46
CA MET A 127 -6.42 -3.62 12.14
C MET A 127 -6.61 -4.06 13.58
N HIS A 128 -6.44 -3.13 14.52
CA HIS A 128 -6.91 -3.30 15.89
C HIS A 128 -8.37 -2.85 15.97
N VAL A 129 -9.25 -3.76 16.40
CA VAL A 129 -10.70 -3.53 16.38
C VAL A 129 -11.30 -3.85 17.74
N TYR A 130 -12.06 -2.89 18.23
CA TYR A 130 -12.74 -2.95 19.52
C TYR A 130 -14.25 -3.05 19.30
N ALA A 131 -14.88 -3.97 20.02
CA ALA A 131 -16.32 -4.09 20.03
C ALA A 131 -16.90 -3.42 21.29
N ALA A 132 -17.94 -2.61 21.11
CA ALA A 132 -18.76 -2.15 22.21
C ALA A 132 -19.41 -3.35 22.91
N ALA A 133 -19.62 -3.26 24.23
CA ALA A 133 -20.22 -4.32 25.02
C ALA A 133 -21.63 -4.73 24.54
N THR A 134 -22.33 -3.82 23.85
CA THR A 134 -23.67 -4.03 23.30
C THR A 134 -23.69 -4.55 21.86
N TRP A 135 -22.53 -4.68 21.20
CA TRP A 135 -22.46 -5.06 19.79
C TRP A 135 -22.92 -6.51 19.58
N GLN A 136 -23.87 -6.70 18.67
CA GLN A 136 -24.55 -7.98 18.42
C GLN A 136 -24.05 -8.71 17.17
N ARG A 137 -22.81 -8.48 16.73
CA ARG A 137 -22.26 -9.00 15.47
C ARG A 137 -23.14 -8.72 14.26
N THR A 138 -23.63 -7.48 14.16
CA THR A 138 -24.41 -7.01 13.02
C THR A 138 -23.66 -5.95 12.23
N GLY A 139 -24.07 -5.77 10.96
CA GLY A 139 -23.47 -4.82 10.04
C GLY A 139 -22.37 -5.42 9.16
N LYS A 140 -21.73 -4.57 8.37
CA LYS A 140 -20.71 -4.92 7.39
C LYS A 140 -19.43 -4.14 7.68
N ILE A 141 -18.31 -4.82 7.61
CA ILE A 141 -16.99 -4.21 7.48
C ILE A 141 -16.70 -4.14 6.00
N VAL A 142 -16.37 -2.94 5.51
CA VAL A 142 -16.08 -2.69 4.10
C VAL A 142 -14.67 -2.15 4.01
N ALA A 143 -13.81 -2.80 3.25
CA ALA A 143 -12.52 -2.25 2.86
C ALA A 143 -12.56 -1.89 1.38
N THR A 144 -11.99 -0.74 1.04
CA THR A 144 -11.83 -0.33 -0.36
C THR A 144 -10.39 -0.02 -0.69
N VAL A 145 -10.03 -0.18 -1.96
CA VAL A 145 -8.74 0.24 -2.50
C VAL A 145 -8.96 0.98 -3.82
N ALA A 146 -8.12 1.99 -4.09
CA ALA A 146 -8.13 2.70 -5.36
C ALA A 146 -6.73 3.24 -5.69
N ASN A 147 -6.39 3.31 -6.97
CA ASN A 147 -5.16 3.94 -7.46
C ASN A 147 -5.48 4.74 -8.73
N PRO A 148 -4.90 5.93 -8.93
CA PRO A 148 -5.20 6.76 -10.11
C PRO A 148 -4.87 6.10 -11.45
N ASN A 149 -3.96 5.13 -11.47
CA ASN A 149 -3.54 4.40 -12.67
C ASN A 149 -4.31 3.10 -12.87
N ASP A 150 -5.26 2.77 -11.99
CA ASP A 150 -6.14 1.62 -12.14
C ASP A 150 -7.49 2.05 -12.73
N ALA A 151 -7.79 1.57 -13.94
CA ALA A 151 -9.02 1.86 -14.65
C ALA A 151 -10.10 0.76 -14.47
N ASP A 152 -9.75 -0.37 -13.87
CA ASP A 152 -10.66 -1.51 -13.67
C ASP A 152 -11.16 -1.53 -12.22
N PRO A 153 -12.44 -1.21 -11.95
CA PRO A 153 -12.98 -1.16 -10.59
C PRO A 153 -13.23 -2.54 -9.96
N THR A 154 -12.95 -3.64 -10.65
CA THR A 154 -13.17 -4.98 -10.12
C THR A 154 -12.22 -5.28 -8.95
N GLY A 155 -12.71 -5.96 -7.91
CA GLY A 155 -11.87 -6.28 -6.75
C GLY A 155 -11.43 -5.09 -5.88
N HIS A 156 -11.90 -3.86 -6.17
CA HIS A 156 -11.63 -2.66 -5.37
C HIS A 156 -12.36 -2.64 -4.02
N VAL A 157 -13.30 -3.55 -3.79
CA VAL A 157 -14.11 -3.60 -2.57
C VAL A 157 -14.07 -5.01 -2.00
N ALA A 158 -13.82 -5.12 -0.69
CA ALA A 158 -13.98 -6.34 0.09
C ALA A 158 -14.99 -6.11 1.21
N VAL A 159 -15.89 -7.06 1.41
CA VAL A 159 -16.94 -6.96 2.42
C VAL A 159 -16.95 -8.22 3.28
N VAL A 160 -16.92 -8.03 4.59
CA VAL A 160 -17.17 -9.09 5.58
C VAL A 160 -18.35 -8.66 6.43
N SER A 161 -19.42 -9.44 6.40
CA SER A 161 -20.53 -9.28 7.33
C SER A 161 -20.09 -9.73 8.72
N ALA A 162 -20.63 -9.09 9.75
CA ALA A 162 -20.28 -9.39 11.13
C ALA A 162 -20.69 -10.82 11.58
N ASP A 163 -21.59 -11.48 10.84
CA ASP A 163 -21.92 -12.90 10.98
C ASP A 163 -20.88 -13.86 10.38
N GLY A 164 -19.80 -13.32 9.79
CA GLY A 164 -18.73 -14.05 9.14
C GLY A 164 -18.98 -14.37 7.66
N SER A 165 -20.14 -14.01 7.10
CA SER A 165 -20.41 -14.19 5.68
C SER A 165 -19.64 -13.17 4.82
N THR A 166 -19.18 -13.61 3.65
CA THR A 166 -18.51 -12.77 2.65
C THR A 166 -19.44 -12.56 1.45
N PRO A 167 -20.30 -11.53 1.49
CA PRO A 167 -21.15 -11.24 0.34
C PRO A 167 -20.31 -10.82 -0.85
N THR A 168 -20.76 -11.14 -2.07
CA THR A 168 -20.13 -10.62 -3.28
C THR A 168 -20.20 -9.10 -3.29
N PRO A 169 -19.07 -8.38 -3.30
CA PRO A 169 -19.06 -6.93 -3.35
C PRO A 169 -19.64 -6.43 -4.67
N ALA A 170 -20.42 -5.35 -4.63
CA ALA A 170 -20.86 -4.66 -5.83
C ALA A 170 -19.69 -3.83 -6.40
N VAL A 171 -19.53 -3.83 -7.73
CA VAL A 171 -18.59 -2.94 -8.41
C VAL A 171 -19.11 -1.49 -8.27
N PRO A 172 -18.34 -0.56 -7.67
CA PRO A 172 -18.78 0.82 -7.50
C PRO A 172 -18.97 1.53 -8.85
N ALA A 173 -19.90 2.48 -8.89
CA ALA A 173 -20.11 3.31 -10.08
C ALA A 173 -18.94 4.30 -10.26
N PRO A 174 -18.58 4.64 -11.51
CA PRO A 174 -17.50 5.59 -11.77
C PRO A 174 -17.84 6.99 -11.22
N PRO A 175 -16.84 7.72 -10.69
CA PRO A 175 -17.04 9.06 -10.17
C PRO A 175 -17.29 10.08 -11.29
N THR A 176 -18.01 11.16 -10.97
CA THR A 176 -18.10 12.35 -11.82
C THR A 176 -17.75 13.60 -11.02
N VAL A 177 -17.14 14.59 -11.69
CA VAL A 177 -16.91 15.92 -11.13
C VAL A 177 -17.69 16.93 -11.95
N THR A 178 -18.40 17.82 -11.27
CA THR A 178 -19.25 18.86 -11.88
C THR A 178 -18.74 20.27 -11.65
N GLY A 179 -17.82 20.48 -10.71
CA GLY A 179 -17.19 21.78 -10.52
C GLY A 179 -16.29 21.89 -9.30
N LEU A 180 -15.50 22.97 -9.30
CA LEU A 180 -14.63 23.41 -8.22
C LEU A 180 -15.15 24.75 -7.68
N ASP A 181 -15.20 24.93 -6.36
CA ASP A 181 -15.58 26.24 -5.77
C ASP A 181 -14.44 27.28 -5.79
N ALA A 182 -13.20 26.82 -5.96
CA ALA A 182 -12.00 27.63 -6.12
C ALA A 182 -11.09 27.02 -7.20
N THR A 183 -10.55 27.88 -8.07
CA THR A 183 -9.64 27.47 -9.16
C THR A 183 -8.24 28.07 -9.03
N SER A 184 -7.93 28.73 -7.90
CA SER A 184 -6.59 29.23 -7.62
C SER A 184 -6.28 29.38 -6.13
N GLY A 185 -5.00 29.44 -5.79
CA GLY A 185 -4.53 29.61 -4.42
C GLY A 185 -3.03 29.91 -4.32
N PRO A 186 -2.49 30.09 -3.11
CA PRO A 186 -1.05 30.31 -2.90
C PRO A 186 -0.22 29.08 -3.29
N GLY A 187 0.97 29.27 -3.85
CA GLY A 187 1.92 28.19 -4.16
C GLY A 187 2.31 27.36 -2.93
N ALA A 188 2.33 27.95 -1.74
CA ALA A 188 2.52 27.23 -0.48
C ALA A 188 1.41 26.22 -0.14
N GLY A 189 0.26 26.26 -0.82
CA GLY A 189 -0.93 25.47 -0.52
C GLY A 189 -1.81 26.09 0.57
N GLY A 190 -2.74 25.31 1.10
CA GLY A 190 -3.61 25.71 2.21
C GLY A 190 -4.96 26.29 1.81
N THR A 191 -5.30 26.34 0.51
CA THR A 191 -6.63 26.76 0.07
C THR A 191 -7.65 25.68 0.42
N GLN A 192 -8.78 26.05 1.04
CA GLN A 192 -9.92 25.14 1.18
C GLN A 192 -10.63 25.06 -0.18
N LEU A 193 -10.70 23.85 -0.72
CA LEU A 193 -11.31 23.53 -2.01
C LEU A 193 -12.45 22.54 -1.80
N THR A 194 -13.60 22.82 -2.38
CA THR A 194 -14.75 21.93 -2.50
C THR A 194 -14.86 21.44 -3.95
N VAL A 195 -14.76 20.13 -4.13
CA VAL A 195 -15.00 19.45 -5.41
C VAL A 195 -16.42 18.88 -5.38
N SER A 196 -17.29 19.27 -6.32
CA SER A 196 -18.67 18.78 -6.41
C SER A 196 -18.79 17.70 -7.47
N GLY A 197 -19.71 16.73 -7.29
CA GLY A 197 -19.84 15.61 -8.21
C GLY A 197 -20.83 14.53 -7.78
N SER A 198 -20.58 13.29 -8.19
CA SER A 198 -21.33 12.10 -7.76
C SER A 198 -20.43 10.86 -7.67
N ASN A 199 -20.86 9.88 -6.88
CA ASN A 199 -20.11 8.65 -6.58
C ASN A 199 -18.71 8.95 -5.99
N LEU A 200 -18.60 10.00 -5.16
CA LEU A 200 -17.33 10.47 -4.59
C LEU A 200 -17.00 9.84 -3.22
N THR A 201 -17.86 8.97 -2.69
CA THR A 201 -17.63 8.28 -1.41
C THR A 201 -16.29 7.52 -1.43
N ASN A 202 -15.54 7.58 -0.32
CA ASN A 202 -14.19 7.01 -0.19
C ASN A 202 -13.21 7.56 -1.26
N GLY A 203 -13.46 8.78 -1.73
CA GLY A 203 -12.62 9.46 -2.71
C GLY A 203 -11.36 10.07 -2.10
N MET A 204 -10.29 10.08 -2.88
CA MET A 204 -9.06 10.82 -2.64
C MET A 204 -8.92 11.88 -3.72
N VAL A 205 -8.76 13.14 -3.33
CA VAL A 205 -8.49 14.24 -4.28
C VAL A 205 -6.99 14.37 -4.49
N LEU A 206 -6.55 14.36 -5.74
CA LEU A 206 -5.19 14.69 -6.13
C LEU A 206 -5.19 16.06 -6.83
N ILE A 207 -4.23 16.91 -6.48
CA ILE A 207 -3.99 18.19 -7.16
C ILE A 207 -2.56 18.17 -7.68
N GLY A 208 -2.39 18.14 -9.01
CA GLY A 208 -1.07 17.95 -9.62
C GLY A 208 -0.44 16.60 -9.30
N GLY A 209 -1.26 15.58 -9.02
CA GLY A 209 -0.80 14.24 -8.62
C GLY A 209 -0.45 14.10 -7.13
N VAL A 210 -0.54 15.17 -6.34
CA VAL A 210 -0.29 15.15 -4.89
C VAL A 210 -1.61 14.99 -4.14
N PRO A 211 -1.74 14.02 -3.20
CA PRO A 211 -2.92 13.89 -2.35
C PRO A 211 -3.19 15.17 -1.54
N ALA A 212 -4.43 15.66 -1.62
CA ALA A 212 -4.94 16.76 -0.82
C ALA A 212 -5.64 16.21 0.44
N ALA A 213 -5.35 16.78 1.60
CA ALA A 213 -5.94 16.32 2.85
C ALA A 213 -7.41 16.78 2.97
N GLY A 214 -8.32 15.86 3.26
CA GLY A 214 -9.73 16.20 3.45
C GLY A 214 -10.62 14.97 3.49
N THR A 215 -11.92 15.15 3.23
CA THR A 215 -12.89 14.03 3.23
C THR A 215 -13.88 14.18 2.09
N CYS A 216 -14.45 13.05 1.67
CA CYS A 216 -15.48 12.99 0.64
C CYS A 216 -16.79 12.40 1.16
N THR A 217 -17.88 12.98 0.70
CA THR A 217 -19.23 12.41 0.71
C THR A 217 -19.56 11.91 -0.70
N ASP A 218 -20.75 11.37 -0.91
CA ASP A 218 -21.16 10.92 -2.24
C ASP A 218 -21.17 12.02 -3.31
N THR A 219 -21.42 13.27 -2.92
CA THR A 219 -21.64 14.38 -3.86
C THR A 219 -20.63 15.52 -3.74
N SER A 220 -19.72 15.45 -2.77
CA SER A 220 -18.76 16.53 -2.52
C SER A 220 -17.53 16.04 -1.76
N CYS A 221 -16.36 16.53 -2.14
CA CYS A 221 -15.12 16.42 -1.38
C CYS A 221 -14.68 17.80 -0.87
N ALA A 222 -14.39 17.91 0.42
CA ALA A 222 -13.82 19.12 1.02
C ALA A 222 -12.36 18.83 1.39
N VAL A 223 -11.43 19.48 0.70
CA VAL A 223 -9.99 19.25 0.84
C VAL A 223 -9.19 20.54 0.96
N THR A 224 -8.02 20.44 1.58
CA THR A 224 -7.04 21.53 1.66
C THR A 224 -5.96 21.28 0.63
N THR A 225 -5.72 22.25 -0.25
CA THR A 225 -4.76 22.10 -1.34
C THR A 225 -3.34 21.89 -0.78
N PRO A 226 -2.57 20.92 -1.31
CA PRO A 226 -1.15 20.83 -1.00
C PRO A 226 -0.41 22.04 -1.58
N GLY A 227 0.88 22.15 -1.29
CA GLY A 227 1.73 23.10 -1.98
C GLY A 227 1.99 22.67 -3.43
N GLY A 228 2.13 23.63 -4.34
CA GLY A 228 2.31 23.37 -5.77
C GLY A 228 2.76 24.60 -6.57
N SER A 229 2.80 24.45 -7.88
CA SER A 229 3.21 25.50 -8.81
C SER A 229 2.47 25.40 -10.14
N GLY A 230 2.19 26.53 -10.77
CA GLY A 230 1.57 26.57 -12.09
C GLY A 230 0.14 26.02 -12.08
N SER A 231 -0.34 25.65 -13.26
CA SER A 231 -1.66 25.05 -13.42
C SER A 231 -1.61 23.55 -13.15
N ALA A 232 -2.41 23.09 -12.19
CA ALA A 232 -2.43 21.70 -11.73
C ALA A 232 -3.79 21.04 -12.02
N PRO A 233 -3.82 19.83 -12.62
CA PRO A 233 -5.06 19.08 -12.77
C PRO A 233 -5.61 18.67 -11.39
N VAL A 234 -6.94 18.69 -11.26
CA VAL A 234 -7.64 18.16 -10.09
C VAL A 234 -8.31 16.85 -10.49
N SER A 235 -8.02 15.77 -9.77
CA SER A 235 -8.66 14.48 -10.01
C SER A 235 -9.19 13.87 -8.72
N VAL A 236 -10.29 13.15 -8.81
CA VAL A 236 -10.84 12.36 -7.70
C VAL A 236 -10.69 10.88 -8.04
N VAL A 237 -10.01 10.16 -7.15
CA VAL A 237 -9.77 8.72 -7.24
C VAL A 237 -10.72 8.04 -6.26
N THR A 238 -11.63 7.21 -6.75
CA THR A 238 -12.56 6.42 -5.92
C THR A 238 -12.41 4.93 -6.24
N PRO A 239 -12.98 4.04 -5.41
CA PRO A 239 -13.04 2.62 -5.73
C PRO A 239 -13.78 2.31 -7.05
N GLY A 240 -14.57 3.26 -7.59
CA GLY A 240 -15.22 3.15 -8.91
C GLY A 240 -14.35 3.58 -10.09
N GLY A 241 -13.13 4.08 -9.84
CA GLY A 241 -12.20 4.57 -10.85
C GLY A 241 -11.77 6.01 -10.59
N THR A 242 -11.15 6.63 -11.60
CA THR A 242 -10.60 7.99 -11.50
C THR A 242 -11.31 8.93 -12.47
N VAL A 243 -11.61 10.14 -12.02
CA VAL A 243 -12.11 11.23 -12.86
C VAL A 243 -11.25 12.47 -12.68
N THR A 244 -10.95 13.16 -13.78
CA THR A 244 -10.28 14.48 -13.76
C THR A 244 -11.34 15.54 -14.00
N ALA A 245 -11.30 16.63 -13.22
CA ALA A 245 -12.15 17.79 -13.43
C ALA A 245 -11.83 18.49 -14.76
N ASP A 246 -12.82 19.14 -15.36
CA ASP A 246 -12.60 19.97 -16.56
C ASP A 246 -11.78 21.23 -16.21
N ASP A 247 -11.98 21.78 -15.01
CA ASP A 247 -11.21 22.90 -14.48
C ASP A 247 -9.89 22.44 -13.82
N THR A 248 -8.88 23.31 -13.89
CA THR A 248 -7.60 23.16 -13.19
C THR A 248 -7.53 24.06 -11.96
N PHE A 249 -6.58 23.78 -11.07
CA PHE A 249 -6.25 24.65 -9.94
C PHE A 249 -4.92 25.36 -10.19
N ASP A 250 -4.92 26.69 -10.20
CA ASP A 250 -3.74 27.50 -10.47
C ASP A 250 -3.05 27.95 -9.18
N TYR A 251 -1.81 27.50 -8.99
CA TYR A 251 -0.95 27.95 -7.91
C TYR A 251 -0.30 29.30 -8.26
N THR A 252 -0.56 30.30 -7.41
CA THR A 252 -0.08 31.67 -7.54
C THR A 252 0.98 32.00 -6.49
N GLY A 253 1.99 32.79 -6.89
CA GLY A 253 3.13 33.10 -6.02
C GLY A 253 4.15 31.98 -5.93
N ASP A 254 5.09 32.11 -5.01
CA ASP A 254 6.21 31.18 -4.89
C ASP A 254 5.72 29.80 -4.39
N PRO A 255 6.20 28.70 -5.00
CA PRO A 255 5.94 27.35 -4.49
C PRO A 255 6.56 27.15 -3.10
N PRO A 256 6.23 26.05 -2.41
CA PRO A 256 6.89 25.72 -1.15
C PRO A 256 8.40 25.60 -1.41
N PRO A 257 9.25 25.98 -0.44
CA PRO A 257 10.68 25.74 -0.55
C PRO A 257 10.95 24.27 -0.86
N ALA A 258 11.79 24.00 -1.86
CA ALA A 258 12.16 22.64 -2.21
C ALA A 258 12.75 21.93 -0.96
N PRO A 259 12.46 20.63 -0.76
CA PRO A 259 13.10 19.86 0.29
C PRO A 259 14.64 19.96 0.17
N PRO A 260 15.37 19.97 1.28
CA PRO A 260 16.83 20.00 1.23
C PRO A 260 17.37 18.75 0.52
N ALA A 261 18.41 18.93 -0.30
CA ALA A 261 19.03 17.84 -1.05
C ALA A 261 19.51 16.71 -0.10
N PRO A 262 19.41 15.43 -0.53
CA PRO A 262 19.93 14.33 0.24
C PRO A 262 21.46 14.38 0.28
N VAL A 263 22.02 14.07 1.45
CA VAL A 263 23.47 13.97 1.65
C VAL A 263 23.79 12.56 2.07
N VAL A 264 24.54 11.82 1.24
CA VAL A 264 25.08 10.51 1.61
C VAL A 264 26.47 10.70 2.20
N SER A 265 26.64 10.30 3.45
CA SER A 265 27.92 10.39 4.17
C SER A 265 28.76 9.13 3.97
N LYS A 266 28.14 7.94 4.01
CA LYS A 266 28.88 6.66 3.93
C LYS A 266 27.97 5.47 3.61
N ALA A 267 28.48 4.51 2.83
CA ALA A 267 28.00 3.13 2.83
C ALA A 267 28.81 2.30 3.84
N LEU A 268 28.16 1.74 4.87
CA LEU A 268 28.83 0.97 5.93
C LEU A 268 29.41 -0.35 5.41
N THR A 269 28.67 -1.03 4.53
CA THR A 269 29.18 -2.17 3.76
C THR A 269 29.45 -1.71 2.34
N ALA A 270 30.73 -1.56 1.98
CA ALA A 270 31.15 -0.94 0.72
C ALA A 270 31.68 -1.93 -0.32
N SER A 271 31.46 -3.24 -0.14
CA SER A 271 31.82 -4.26 -1.15
C SER A 271 30.95 -5.52 -1.05
N GLY A 272 30.87 -6.28 -2.14
CA GLY A 272 30.07 -7.51 -2.25
C GLY A 272 30.22 -8.22 -3.60
N PRO A 273 29.69 -9.45 -3.77
CA PRO A 273 29.87 -10.23 -5.00
C PRO A 273 29.07 -9.66 -6.18
N VAL A 274 29.55 -9.86 -7.41
CA VAL A 274 28.85 -9.49 -8.66
C VAL A 274 27.44 -10.07 -8.78
N ALA A 275 27.16 -11.19 -8.11
CA ALA A 275 25.82 -11.77 -8.05
C ALA A 275 24.80 -10.89 -7.28
N GLY A 276 25.23 -9.84 -6.59
CA GLY A 276 24.39 -9.02 -5.72
C GLY A 276 24.08 -9.71 -4.38
N GLY A 277 23.06 -9.23 -3.69
CA GLY A 277 22.57 -9.82 -2.44
C GLY A 277 23.24 -9.29 -1.15
N THR A 278 24.22 -8.41 -1.25
CA THR A 278 24.86 -7.80 -0.08
C THR A 278 23.94 -6.75 0.54
N ARG A 279 23.60 -6.92 1.83
CA ARG A 279 22.91 -5.87 2.59
C ARG A 279 23.91 -4.77 2.99
N THR A 280 23.64 -3.56 2.53
CA THR A 280 24.38 -2.36 2.88
C THR A 280 23.49 -1.35 3.60
N TYR A 281 24.13 -0.51 4.39
CA TYR A 281 23.51 0.56 5.14
C TYR A 281 24.16 1.88 4.73
N ILE A 282 23.34 2.86 4.42
CA ILE A 282 23.78 4.19 3.97
C ILE A 282 23.41 5.19 5.06
N THR A 283 24.37 5.97 5.54
CA THR A 283 24.12 7.05 6.51
C THR A 283 24.22 8.41 5.84
N GLY A 284 23.50 9.39 6.37
CA GLY A 284 23.42 10.71 5.76
C GLY A 284 22.42 11.65 6.42
N GLU A 285 21.95 12.62 5.65
CA GLU A 285 20.91 13.58 6.02
C GLU A 285 19.90 13.72 4.86
N ASN A 286 18.66 14.08 5.19
CA ASN A 286 17.55 14.26 4.24
C ASN A 286 17.33 13.06 3.32
N LEU A 287 17.55 11.85 3.84
CA LEU A 287 17.45 10.62 3.06
C LEU A 287 16.04 10.05 3.00
N ALA A 288 15.11 10.55 3.83
CA ALA A 288 13.76 9.99 3.97
C ALA A 288 13.07 9.81 2.61
N TYR A 289 12.47 8.64 2.42
CA TYR A 289 11.76 8.26 1.18
C TYR A 289 12.66 8.21 -0.07
N GLY A 290 13.98 8.14 0.13
CA GLY A 290 14.92 8.07 -0.98
C GLY A 290 15.02 6.69 -1.62
N THR A 291 15.32 6.68 -2.91
CA THR A 291 15.70 5.47 -3.66
C THR A 291 17.21 5.36 -3.76
N ILE A 292 17.74 4.14 -3.64
CA ILE A 292 19.18 3.85 -3.74
C ILE A 292 19.47 3.22 -5.10
N THR A 293 20.53 3.66 -5.76
CA THR A 293 21.06 2.99 -6.97
C THR A 293 22.52 2.61 -6.80
N PHE A 294 22.95 1.50 -7.41
CA PHE A 294 24.33 1.03 -7.52
C PHE A 294 24.73 1.02 -9.00
N GLY A 295 25.58 1.96 -9.42
CA GLY A 295 25.96 2.12 -10.82
C GLY A 295 24.75 2.42 -11.73
N GLY A 296 23.75 3.12 -11.19
CA GLY A 296 22.47 3.40 -11.88
C GLY A 296 21.44 2.27 -11.83
N VAL A 297 21.77 1.09 -11.31
CA VAL A 297 20.81 -0.01 -11.13
C VAL A 297 20.12 0.13 -9.76
N PRO A 298 18.78 0.08 -9.68
CA PRO A 298 18.07 0.17 -8.40
C PRO A 298 18.53 -0.88 -7.38
N GLY A 299 18.78 -0.43 -6.16
CA GLY A 299 18.98 -1.29 -5.00
C GLY A 299 17.72 -2.09 -4.70
N LEU A 300 17.88 -3.38 -4.44
CA LEU A 300 16.79 -4.21 -3.96
C LEU A 300 16.51 -3.89 -2.51
N HIS A 301 15.29 -4.12 -2.05
CA HIS A 301 14.99 -4.08 -0.63
C HIS A 301 15.37 -2.75 0.06
N THR A 302 15.21 -1.64 -0.67
CA THR A 302 15.59 -0.30 -0.24
C THR A 302 14.65 0.21 0.85
N SER A 303 15.19 0.97 1.80
CA SER A 303 14.45 1.61 2.87
C SER A 303 15.20 2.82 3.34
N CYS A 304 14.56 3.97 3.38
CA CYS A 304 15.20 5.21 3.78
C CYS A 304 14.38 6.01 4.79
N GLY A 305 14.94 6.17 6.00
CA GLY A 305 14.56 7.19 6.96
C GLY A 305 15.40 8.47 6.81
N PRO A 306 15.18 9.49 7.65
CA PRO A 306 15.80 10.81 7.46
C PRO A 306 17.33 10.82 7.45
N LYS A 307 17.98 9.90 8.17
CA LYS A 307 19.46 9.86 8.31
C LYS A 307 20.10 8.52 7.96
N PHE A 308 19.28 7.56 7.58
CA PHE A 308 19.70 6.18 7.45
C PHE A 308 18.87 5.48 6.40
N CYS A 309 19.54 4.76 5.52
CA CYS A 309 18.93 3.83 4.61
C CYS A 309 19.53 2.44 4.72
N SER A 310 18.79 1.44 4.27
CA SER A 310 19.30 0.09 3.98
C SER A 310 18.92 -0.30 2.56
N ALA A 311 19.80 -1.01 1.87
CA ALA A 311 19.49 -1.64 0.58
C ALA A 311 20.25 -2.96 0.46
N THR A 312 19.78 -3.81 -0.45
CA THR A 312 20.46 -5.01 -0.91
C THR A 312 20.99 -4.75 -2.32
N THR A 313 22.27 -5.06 -2.57
CA THR A 313 22.88 -4.80 -3.86
C THR A 313 22.22 -5.63 -4.96
N PRO A 314 21.91 -5.05 -6.14
CA PRO A 314 21.49 -5.81 -7.30
C PRO A 314 22.67 -6.61 -7.88
N PRO A 315 22.44 -7.59 -8.77
CA PRO A 315 23.50 -8.16 -9.58
C PRO A 315 24.17 -7.10 -10.46
N ALA A 316 25.48 -7.22 -10.67
CA ALA A 316 26.27 -6.41 -11.58
C ALA A 316 26.85 -7.30 -12.70
N ALA A 317 27.08 -6.71 -13.87
CA ALA A 317 27.61 -7.43 -15.01
C ALA A 317 29.08 -7.84 -14.83
N GLU A 318 29.89 -6.99 -14.19
CA GLU A 318 31.34 -7.17 -14.04
C GLU A 318 31.82 -6.69 -12.66
N PRO A 319 32.93 -7.23 -12.13
CA PRO A 319 33.57 -6.69 -10.92
C PRO A 319 34.10 -5.27 -11.15
N GLY A 320 34.02 -4.41 -10.13
CA GLY A 320 34.54 -3.04 -10.21
C GLY A 320 33.85 -2.05 -9.27
N PRO A 321 34.36 -0.81 -9.21
CA PRO A 321 33.72 0.27 -8.48
C PRO A 321 32.43 0.71 -9.18
N VAL A 322 31.39 0.96 -8.40
CA VAL A 322 30.17 1.63 -8.84
C VAL A 322 29.79 2.76 -7.90
N ASP A 323 29.10 3.76 -8.44
CA ASP A 323 28.55 4.86 -7.67
C ASP A 323 27.27 4.44 -6.95
N VAL A 324 27.19 4.79 -5.67
CA VAL A 324 25.99 4.66 -4.85
C VAL A 324 25.44 6.04 -4.55
N THR A 325 24.22 6.28 -5.00
CA THR A 325 23.50 7.55 -4.81
C THR A 325 22.15 7.30 -4.17
N VAL A 326 21.68 8.28 -3.39
CA VAL A 326 20.30 8.34 -2.89
C VAL A 326 19.59 9.47 -3.62
N THR A 327 18.40 9.21 -4.16
CA THR A 327 17.54 10.23 -4.77
C THR A 327 16.29 10.44 -3.93
N THR A 328 16.01 11.67 -3.53
CA THR A 328 14.78 12.08 -2.83
C THR A 328 14.06 13.19 -3.60
N ALA A 329 12.95 13.69 -3.08
CA ALA A 329 12.29 14.89 -3.63
C ALA A 329 13.19 16.15 -3.61
N GLY A 330 14.23 16.18 -2.78
CA GLY A 330 15.24 17.24 -2.76
C GLY A 330 16.33 17.11 -3.83
N GLY A 331 16.28 16.06 -4.67
CA GLY A 331 17.27 15.78 -5.71
C GLY A 331 18.08 14.50 -5.46
N THR A 332 19.21 14.35 -6.17
CA THR A 332 20.12 13.20 -6.02
C THR A 332 21.37 13.60 -5.24
N SER A 333 21.82 12.73 -4.34
CA SER A 333 23.02 12.96 -3.54
C SER A 333 24.29 12.89 -4.39
N ALA A 334 25.38 13.44 -3.88
CA ALA A 334 26.71 13.05 -4.36
C ALA A 334 26.94 11.53 -4.15
N PRO A 335 27.73 10.87 -5.02
CA PRO A 335 27.96 9.44 -4.94
C PRO A 335 28.98 9.06 -3.86
N VAL A 336 28.82 7.86 -3.32
CA VAL A 336 29.88 7.12 -2.60
C VAL A 336 30.18 5.81 -3.33
N THR A 337 31.37 5.26 -3.18
CA THR A 337 31.77 4.05 -3.93
C THR A 337 31.33 2.76 -3.24
N PHE A 338 30.80 1.81 -4.02
CA PHE A 338 30.68 0.40 -3.65
C PHE A 338 31.48 -0.47 -4.63
N MET A 339 32.15 -1.49 -4.12
CA MET A 339 33.01 -2.38 -4.92
C MET A 339 32.35 -3.75 -5.14
N TYR A 340 32.01 -4.05 -6.39
CA TYR A 340 31.67 -5.42 -6.78
C TYR A 340 32.94 -6.27 -6.94
N THR A 341 32.96 -7.43 -6.30
CA THR A 341 34.04 -8.41 -6.37
C THR A 341 33.59 -9.67 -7.11
N ALA A 342 34.54 -10.39 -7.70
CA ALA A 342 34.28 -11.70 -8.29
C ALA A 342 33.73 -12.71 -7.28
#